data_AF-A0A5C6W9W6-F1
#
_entry.id   AF-A0A5C6W9W6-F1
#
_cell.length_a   1.000
_cell.length_b   1.000
_cell.length_c   1.000
_cell.angle_alpha   90.00
_cell.angle_beta   90.00
_cell.angle_gamma   90.00
#
_symmetry.space_group_name_H-M   'P 1'
#
loop_
_entity.id
_entity.type
_entity.pdbx_description
1 polymer ?
#
loop_
_entity_poly.entity_id
_entity_poly.type
_entity_poly.pdbx_seq_one_letter_code
_entity_poly.pdbx_strand_id
1 'polypeptide(L)'
;MSRSKKIGDGHVLDVVKNIKRVIEGETLYSKEETTLNTVNYILGEYPNIIDIESKFEKSTPDKHADITITLDSSSKVDINLFLIKGKGKIQPKNLGALSFLKKYFHADDIQLKFNQLFEIEYLSYLREIDSKNENEVLYKNKTELKKSIERSYSHFSEEIEPIRQGFLFKIREHCFTLLREQYNERLDDLNKAFKDLLLLDSTNIITRYNNKNECLCVETLNFQYDNSSTINIYKKGRNSIGLSKGNTSLLIRFKFESGPTSSIKLATSYEEIFNEDKQIEDRNKKDLYEFEKLIKIHKQTKDGNISNAIGKCNEALVYYEIINSNLSVKQVDNEEYKTIFNKYSDLIPFSTIKDMMNTNQNTIMKLNSYLTDKYKSYTIDSIQLVPDSYMTNRLDTSDLKLVLLVHGKMYEEKFSLKAYSKKVKKLTTKNPGVGTILSDQYFGIGSMENTIAETKELFSNNTLDHQQCLIKVTEEIGKKLKSAQQHELKQGIRNLLGESALIISFYSQNESVILEHGNVNTKVNVLEKFPSLIQTTLTWNENNEELSLRVKFSSGHDKGWSSLKLSCEVKLNI
;
A
#
# COMPACT_ATOMS: atom_id res chain seq x y z
N MET A 1 -18.16 13.59 -21.25
CA MET A 1 -19.07 13.09 -20.20
C MET A 1 -19.37 11.62 -20.43
N SER A 2 -19.32 10.79 -19.38
CA SER A 2 -19.67 9.36 -19.49
C SER A 2 -21.17 9.17 -19.75
N ARG A 3 -21.56 8.09 -20.44
CA ARG A 3 -22.96 7.76 -20.73
C ARG A 3 -23.80 7.62 -19.46
N SER A 4 -23.23 7.08 -18.38
CA SER A 4 -23.89 6.93 -17.08
C SER A 4 -24.22 8.28 -16.42
N LYS A 5 -23.32 9.28 -16.48
CA LYS A 5 -23.60 10.62 -15.92
C LYS A 5 -24.77 11.29 -16.64
N LYS A 6 -24.85 11.18 -17.97
CA LYS A 6 -25.97 11.73 -18.75
C LYS A 6 -27.32 11.11 -18.38
N ILE A 7 -27.35 9.79 -18.13
CA ILE A 7 -28.57 9.10 -17.74
C ILE A 7 -29.02 9.56 -16.35
N GLY A 8 -28.10 9.65 -15.38
CA GLY A 8 -28.41 10.12 -14.03
C GLY A 8 -28.89 11.58 -14.00
N ASP A 9 -28.16 12.48 -14.68
CA ASP A 9 -28.52 13.90 -14.76
C ASP A 9 -29.91 14.10 -15.43
N GLY A 10 -30.22 13.30 -16.46
CA GLY A 10 -31.54 13.30 -17.10
C GLY A 10 -32.65 12.85 -16.16
N HIS A 11 -32.43 11.75 -15.42
CA HIS A 11 -33.39 11.25 -14.44
C HIS A 11 -33.73 12.30 -13.37
N VAL A 12 -32.74 13.03 -12.85
CA VAL A 12 -32.96 14.12 -11.87
C VAL A 12 -33.87 15.19 -12.45
N LEU A 13 -33.59 15.66 -13.67
CA LEU A 13 -34.39 16.70 -14.33
C LEU A 13 -35.83 16.24 -14.58
N ASP A 14 -36.02 14.97 -15.00
CA ASP A 14 -37.34 14.41 -15.26
C ASP A 14 -38.17 14.22 -13.98
N VAL A 15 -37.53 13.86 -12.86
CA VAL A 15 -38.18 13.80 -11.53
C VAL A 15 -38.62 15.20 -11.10
N VAL A 16 -37.72 16.19 -11.15
CA VAL A 16 -38.03 17.58 -10.78
C VAL A 16 -39.20 18.12 -11.61
N LYS A 17 -39.16 17.92 -12.93
CA LYS A 17 -40.23 18.35 -13.83
C LYS A 17 -41.58 17.75 -13.45
N ASN A 18 -41.62 16.45 -13.13
CA ASN A 18 -42.88 15.79 -12.79
C ASN A 18 -43.42 16.21 -11.42
N ILE A 19 -42.56 16.45 -10.43
CA ILE A 19 -43.00 16.97 -9.14
C ILE A 19 -43.54 18.41 -9.29
N LYS A 20 -42.87 19.30 -10.05
CA LYS A 20 -43.37 20.65 -10.35
C LYS A 20 -44.78 20.63 -10.95
N ARG A 21 -45.03 19.73 -11.91
CA ARG A 21 -46.35 19.53 -12.50
C ARG A 21 -47.42 19.15 -11.48
N VAL A 22 -47.11 18.24 -10.56
CA VAL A 22 -48.05 17.85 -9.49
C VAL A 22 -48.34 19.02 -8.55
N ILE A 23 -47.33 19.81 -8.20
CA ILE A 23 -47.50 21.04 -7.38
C ILE A 23 -48.43 22.04 -8.10
N GLU A 24 -48.32 22.15 -9.43
CA GLU A 24 -49.17 23.00 -10.27
C GLU A 24 -50.58 22.43 -10.53
N GLY A 25 -50.91 21.25 -9.98
CA GLY A 25 -52.20 20.59 -10.14
C GLY A 25 -52.35 19.80 -11.44
N GLU A 26 -51.26 19.58 -12.19
CA GLU A 26 -51.25 18.76 -13.40
C GLU A 26 -51.05 17.27 -13.11
N THR A 27 -51.42 16.43 -14.07
CA THR A 27 -51.21 14.98 -13.99
C THR A 27 -49.76 14.58 -14.25
N LEU A 28 -49.30 13.56 -13.52
CA LEU A 28 -47.99 12.93 -13.71
C LEU A 28 -47.84 12.38 -15.15
N TYR A 29 -46.68 12.61 -15.76
CA TYR A 29 -46.40 12.08 -17.09
C TYR A 29 -44.89 11.91 -17.31
N SER A 30 -44.48 10.67 -17.48
CA SER A 30 -43.15 10.30 -17.96
C SER A 30 -43.26 9.06 -18.83
N LYS A 31 -42.42 8.98 -19.86
CA LYS A 31 -42.27 7.77 -20.69
C LYS A 31 -41.46 6.69 -19.98
N GLU A 32 -40.69 7.07 -18.96
CA GLU A 32 -39.86 6.18 -18.17
C GLU A 32 -40.55 5.82 -16.86
N GLU A 33 -40.73 4.52 -16.65
CA GLU A 33 -41.34 3.94 -15.45
C GLU A 33 -40.54 4.22 -14.18
N THR A 34 -39.21 4.26 -14.30
CA THR A 34 -38.27 4.61 -13.22
C THR A 34 -38.54 6.00 -12.66
N THR A 35 -38.76 6.99 -13.52
CA THR A 35 -39.11 8.36 -13.13
C THR A 35 -40.46 8.41 -12.41
N LEU A 36 -41.50 7.75 -12.95
CA LEU A 36 -42.82 7.74 -12.32
C LEU A 36 -42.79 7.14 -10.91
N ASN A 37 -42.15 5.98 -10.76
CA ASN A 37 -42.03 5.33 -9.45
C ASN A 37 -41.22 6.18 -8.47
N THR A 38 -40.16 6.84 -8.93
CA THR A 38 -39.36 7.74 -8.07
C THR A 38 -40.17 8.93 -7.59
N VAL A 39 -40.94 9.55 -8.49
CA VAL A 39 -41.81 10.69 -8.16
C VAL A 39 -42.90 10.27 -7.18
N ASN A 40 -43.59 9.15 -7.44
CA ASN A 40 -44.62 8.61 -6.55
C ASN A 40 -44.06 8.31 -5.16
N TYR A 41 -42.84 7.75 -5.08
CA TYR A 41 -42.17 7.49 -3.81
C TYR A 41 -41.90 8.79 -3.04
N ILE A 42 -41.31 9.80 -3.71
CA ILE A 42 -41.03 11.11 -3.08
C ILE A 42 -42.32 11.79 -2.59
N LEU A 43 -43.38 11.80 -3.40
CA LEU A 43 -44.67 12.38 -3.01
C LEU A 43 -45.35 11.59 -1.88
N GLY A 44 -45.12 10.28 -1.80
CA GLY A 44 -45.60 9.45 -0.71
C GLY A 44 -44.90 9.73 0.62
N GLU A 45 -43.57 9.88 0.59
CA GLU A 45 -42.75 10.21 1.77
C GLU A 45 -42.92 11.67 2.21
N TYR A 46 -43.13 12.57 1.25
CA TYR A 46 -43.27 14.02 1.46
C TYR A 46 -44.56 14.54 0.81
N PRO A 47 -45.73 14.41 1.47
CA PRO A 47 -47.01 14.74 0.87
C PRO A 47 -47.28 16.25 0.71
N ASN A 48 -46.56 17.11 1.45
CA ASN A 48 -46.83 18.54 1.52
C ASN A 48 -45.74 19.40 0.85
N ILE A 49 -45.22 18.96 -0.28
CA ILE A 49 -44.22 19.73 -1.05
C ILE A 49 -44.91 20.95 -1.66
N ILE A 50 -44.34 22.14 -1.43
CA ILE A 50 -44.80 23.40 -2.03
C ILE A 50 -43.85 23.95 -3.10
N ASP A 51 -42.57 23.55 -3.05
CA ASP A 51 -41.57 23.97 -4.02
C ASP A 51 -40.45 22.93 -4.15
N ILE A 52 -39.76 22.94 -5.29
CA ILE A 52 -38.68 22.02 -5.62
C ILE A 52 -37.64 22.69 -6.52
N GLU A 53 -36.38 22.62 -6.10
CA GLU A 53 -35.23 23.14 -6.83
C GLU A 53 -34.29 22.01 -7.26
N SER A 54 -33.68 22.13 -8.44
CA SER A 54 -32.64 21.22 -8.91
C SER A 54 -31.24 21.80 -8.68
N LYS A 55 -30.24 20.94 -8.40
CA LYS A 55 -28.83 21.37 -8.40
C LYS A 55 -28.39 22.07 -9.69
N PHE A 56 -28.99 21.73 -10.83
CA PHE A 56 -28.63 22.30 -12.13
C PHE A 56 -29.05 23.76 -12.29
N GLU A 57 -29.90 24.26 -11.39
CA GLU A 57 -30.28 25.68 -11.32
C GLU A 57 -29.23 26.51 -10.55
N LYS A 58 -28.24 25.86 -9.90
CA LYS A 58 -27.16 26.52 -9.14
C LYS A 58 -25.90 26.71 -10.00
N SER A 59 -25.10 27.72 -9.68
CA SER A 59 -23.80 27.98 -10.35
C SER A 59 -22.75 26.88 -10.16
N THR A 60 -22.96 26.02 -9.17
CA THR A 60 -21.98 25.02 -8.71
C THR A 60 -22.69 23.67 -8.43
N PRO A 61 -23.29 23.01 -9.44
CA PRO A 61 -24.19 21.87 -9.24
C PRO A 61 -23.58 20.70 -8.46
N ASP A 62 -22.30 20.39 -8.68
CA ASP A 62 -21.61 19.26 -8.02
C ASP A 62 -21.41 19.44 -6.50
N LYS A 63 -21.78 20.61 -5.92
CA LYS A 63 -21.73 20.88 -4.48
C LYS A 63 -23.08 20.82 -3.77
N HIS A 64 -24.17 20.60 -4.50
CA HIS A 64 -25.53 20.56 -3.96
C HIS A 64 -26.13 19.16 -4.12
N ALA A 65 -27.13 18.84 -3.29
CA ALA A 65 -27.95 17.64 -3.47
C ALA A 65 -28.71 17.71 -4.80
N ASP A 66 -29.05 16.57 -5.39
CA ASP A 66 -29.70 16.53 -6.70
C ASP A 66 -30.97 17.37 -6.77
N ILE A 67 -31.75 17.33 -5.69
CA ILE A 67 -33.01 18.04 -5.49
C ILE A 67 -33.06 18.60 -4.07
N THR A 68 -33.59 19.81 -3.92
CA THR A 68 -34.03 20.35 -2.62
C THR A 68 -35.52 20.61 -2.69
N ILE A 69 -36.30 19.99 -1.80
CA ILE A 69 -37.74 20.25 -1.67
C ILE A 69 -38.01 21.19 -0.49
N THR A 70 -39.01 22.06 -0.65
CA THR A 70 -39.53 22.90 0.43
C THR A 70 -40.93 22.41 0.78
N LEU A 71 -41.17 22.13 2.06
CA LEU A 71 -42.48 21.70 2.58
C LEU A 71 -43.32 22.91 3.00
N ASP A 72 -44.63 22.72 3.15
CA ASP A 72 -45.58 23.72 3.68
C ASP A 72 -45.15 24.35 5.03
N SER A 73 -44.47 23.57 5.86
CA SER A 73 -43.84 23.99 7.11
C SER A 73 -42.63 24.93 6.93
N SER A 74 -42.27 25.26 5.68
CA SER A 74 -41.03 25.96 5.29
C SER A 74 -39.74 25.20 5.60
N SER A 75 -39.82 23.94 6.02
CA SER A 75 -38.65 23.08 6.15
C SER A 75 -38.12 22.67 4.77
N LYS A 76 -36.79 22.56 4.66
CA LYS A 76 -36.10 22.12 3.45
C LYS A 76 -35.53 20.73 3.64
N VAL A 77 -35.69 19.89 2.63
CA VAL A 77 -35.12 18.54 2.60
C VAL A 77 -34.27 18.38 1.36
N ASP A 78 -33.00 18.05 1.57
CA ASP A 78 -32.04 17.76 0.50
C ASP A 78 -32.11 16.27 0.14
N ILE A 79 -32.31 15.98 -1.15
CA ILE A 79 -32.51 14.64 -1.69
C ILE A 79 -31.48 14.35 -2.79
N ASN A 80 -30.75 13.25 -2.66
CA ASN A 80 -29.91 12.70 -3.72
C ASN A 80 -30.61 11.52 -4.40
N LEU A 81 -30.53 11.45 -5.72
CA LEU A 81 -31.18 10.44 -6.54
C LEU A 81 -30.15 9.53 -7.20
N PHE A 82 -30.25 8.23 -6.90
CA PHE A 82 -29.38 7.21 -7.47
C PHE A 82 -30.17 6.29 -8.39
N LEU A 83 -29.88 6.35 -9.69
CA LEU A 83 -30.43 5.40 -10.66
C LEU A 83 -29.45 4.22 -10.83
N ILE A 84 -29.79 3.05 -10.28
CA ILE A 84 -28.89 1.90 -10.16
C ILE A 84 -29.43 0.69 -10.92
N LYS A 85 -28.57 0.06 -11.72
CA LYS A 85 -28.95 -1.15 -12.46
C LYS A 85 -28.90 -2.39 -11.55
N GLY A 86 -30.04 -3.07 -11.39
CA GLY A 86 -30.20 -4.30 -10.61
C GLY A 86 -29.63 -4.18 -9.19
N LYS A 87 -28.80 -5.17 -8.80
CA LYS A 87 -28.09 -5.20 -7.50
C LYS A 87 -26.74 -4.45 -7.53
N GLY A 88 -26.60 -3.47 -8.41
CA GLY A 88 -25.39 -2.65 -8.49
C GLY A 88 -25.06 -1.98 -7.15
N LYS A 89 -23.76 -1.81 -6.87
CA LYS A 89 -23.28 -1.09 -5.67
C LYS A 89 -23.54 0.40 -5.80
N ILE A 90 -23.89 1.03 -4.69
CA ILE A 90 -24.02 2.48 -4.59
C ILE A 90 -22.62 3.11 -4.54
N GLN A 91 -22.43 4.17 -5.33
CA GLN A 91 -21.20 4.97 -5.36
C GLN A 91 -21.59 6.41 -5.03
N PRO A 92 -21.59 6.80 -3.73
CA PRO A 92 -22.10 8.10 -3.30
C PRO A 92 -21.42 9.28 -4.01
N LYS A 93 -20.08 9.22 -4.17
CA LYS A 93 -19.30 10.26 -4.84
C LYS A 93 -18.16 9.69 -5.70
N ASN A 94 -17.91 10.31 -6.84
CA ASN A 94 -16.67 10.11 -7.59
C ASN A 94 -15.67 11.19 -7.21
N LEU A 95 -14.47 10.81 -6.75
CA LEU A 95 -13.47 11.77 -6.28
C LEU A 95 -12.27 11.81 -7.23
N GLY A 96 -11.72 13.01 -7.42
CA GLY A 96 -10.44 13.19 -8.09
C GLY A 96 -9.29 12.94 -7.12
N ALA A 97 -8.37 12.03 -7.46
CA ALA A 97 -7.28 11.63 -6.57
C ALA A 97 -6.38 12.80 -6.12
N LEU A 98 -6.22 13.84 -6.95
CA LEU A 98 -5.35 14.98 -6.66
C LEU A 98 -6.02 16.13 -5.87
N SER A 99 -7.27 15.93 -5.40
CA SER A 99 -8.00 16.99 -4.68
C SER A 99 -8.91 16.51 -3.54
N PHE A 100 -9.08 15.20 -3.34
CA PHE A 100 -10.09 14.69 -2.41
C PHE A 100 -9.76 14.94 -0.93
N LEU A 101 -8.48 14.91 -0.52
CA LEU A 101 -8.07 15.17 0.86
C LEU A 101 -8.34 16.63 1.21
N LYS A 102 -7.97 17.55 0.31
CA LYS A 102 -8.31 18.97 0.44
C LYS A 102 -9.82 19.20 0.50
N LYS A 103 -10.58 18.59 -0.42
CA LYS A 103 -12.02 18.86 -0.58
C LYS A 103 -12.88 18.29 0.54
N TYR A 104 -12.58 17.09 1.03
CA TYR A 104 -13.46 16.35 1.95
C TYR A 104 -12.84 16.16 3.34
N PHE A 105 -11.51 16.09 3.44
CA PHE A 105 -10.81 15.89 4.70
C PHE A 105 -10.23 17.19 5.25
N HIS A 106 -10.47 18.33 4.59
CA HIS A 106 -9.96 19.66 4.96
C HIS A 106 -8.44 19.72 5.22
N ALA A 107 -7.69 18.85 4.53
CA ALA A 107 -6.27 18.66 4.76
C ALA A 107 -5.44 19.09 3.54
N ASP A 108 -5.27 20.40 3.38
CA ASP A 108 -4.49 21.01 2.29
C ASP A 108 -3.01 20.59 2.35
N ASP A 109 -2.46 20.55 3.56
CA ASP A 109 -1.08 20.13 3.85
C ASP A 109 -0.84 18.67 3.43
N ILE A 110 -1.79 17.79 3.79
CA ILE A 110 -1.75 16.37 3.46
C ILE A 110 -1.96 16.17 1.96
N GLN A 111 -2.88 16.91 1.32
CA GLN A 111 -3.09 16.83 -0.12
C GLN A 111 -1.82 17.20 -0.91
N LEU A 112 -1.06 18.19 -0.44
CA LEU A 112 0.19 18.59 -1.06
C LEU A 112 1.25 17.47 -0.97
N LYS A 113 1.43 16.88 0.22
CA LYS A 113 2.31 15.72 0.42
C LYS A 113 1.89 14.51 -0.43
N PHE A 114 0.59 14.26 -0.56
CA PHE A 114 0.06 13.19 -1.41
C PHE A 114 0.40 13.43 -2.88
N ASN A 115 0.15 14.65 -3.38
CA ASN A 115 0.37 15.01 -4.79
C ASN A 115 1.86 14.93 -5.18
N GLN A 116 2.77 15.33 -4.29
CA GLN A 116 4.21 15.25 -4.52
C GLN A 116 4.67 13.80 -4.79
N LEU A 117 4.31 12.86 -3.91
CA LEU A 117 4.66 11.45 -4.10
C LEU A 117 3.91 10.84 -5.28
N PHE A 118 2.64 11.21 -5.49
CA PHE A 118 1.84 10.72 -6.62
C PHE A 118 2.52 11.01 -7.96
N GLU A 119 3.01 12.23 -8.17
CA GLU A 119 3.65 12.61 -9.45
C GLU A 119 4.97 11.86 -9.67
N ILE A 120 5.77 11.68 -8.62
CA ILE A 120 7.02 10.91 -8.66
C ILE A 120 6.73 9.45 -9.03
N GLU A 121 5.81 8.80 -8.31
CA GLU A 121 5.48 7.39 -8.53
C GLU A 121 4.77 7.16 -9.87
N TYR A 122 3.93 8.10 -10.32
CA TYR A 122 3.27 7.98 -11.61
C TYR A 122 4.26 8.12 -12.77
N LEU A 123 5.26 9.00 -12.66
CA LEU A 123 6.32 9.09 -13.65
C LEU A 123 7.19 7.82 -13.66
N SER A 124 7.52 7.27 -12.49
CA SER A 124 8.24 6.00 -12.37
C SER A 124 7.45 4.85 -13.01
N TYR A 125 6.15 4.78 -12.74
CA TYR A 125 5.23 3.82 -13.33
C TYR A 125 5.23 3.88 -14.88
N LEU A 126 5.15 5.08 -15.45
CA LEU A 126 5.20 5.25 -16.91
C LEU A 126 6.55 4.81 -17.48
N ARG A 127 7.67 5.14 -16.82
CA ARG A 127 9.01 4.69 -17.25
C ARG A 127 9.15 3.18 -17.20
N GLU A 128 8.62 2.54 -16.16
CA GLU A 128 8.68 1.07 -16.03
C GLU A 128 7.89 0.37 -17.14
N ILE A 129 6.70 0.88 -17.50
CA ILE A 129 5.96 0.37 -18.66
C ILE A 129 6.70 0.62 -19.96
N ASP A 130 7.20 1.85 -20.18
CA ASP A 130 7.90 2.16 -21.42
C ASP A 130 9.18 1.33 -21.58
N SER A 131 9.84 0.94 -20.48
CA SER A 131 11.01 0.04 -20.51
C SER A 131 10.69 -1.39 -20.97
N LYS A 132 9.41 -1.77 -21.05
CA LYS A 132 8.96 -3.02 -21.67
C LYS A 132 8.90 -2.93 -23.19
N ASN A 133 8.92 -1.72 -23.76
CA ASN A 133 9.04 -1.55 -25.20
C ASN A 133 10.50 -1.77 -25.63
N GLU A 134 10.73 -2.50 -26.72
CA GLU A 134 12.05 -2.81 -27.29
C GLU A 134 12.81 -1.60 -27.89
N ASN A 135 12.35 -0.37 -27.66
CA ASN A 135 12.91 0.84 -28.28
C ASN A 135 13.95 1.52 -27.37
N GLU A 136 15.04 2.02 -27.97
CA GLU A 136 16.16 2.70 -27.29
C GLU A 136 15.73 3.75 -26.24
N VAL A 137 16.48 3.77 -25.14
CA VAL A 137 16.27 4.61 -23.96
C VAL A 137 16.68 6.06 -24.27
N LEU A 138 15.78 6.82 -24.88
CA LEU A 138 15.83 8.28 -24.85
C LEU A 138 15.23 8.79 -23.52
N TYR A 139 15.77 9.88 -22.98
CA TYR A 139 15.21 10.54 -21.80
C TYR A 139 13.88 11.20 -22.17
N LYS A 140 12.77 10.45 -21.98
CA LYS A 140 11.41 10.89 -22.33
C LYS A 140 10.75 11.67 -21.18
N ASN A 141 10.09 12.77 -21.50
CA ASN A 141 9.21 13.47 -20.56
C ASN A 141 7.85 12.74 -20.40
N LYS A 142 7.02 13.16 -19.43
CA LYS A 142 5.73 12.53 -19.12
C LYS A 142 4.81 12.40 -20.35
N THR A 143 4.77 13.42 -21.21
CA THR A 143 3.93 13.44 -22.41
C THR A 143 4.42 12.45 -23.46
N GLU A 144 5.74 12.37 -23.66
CA GLU A 144 6.37 11.42 -24.59
C GLU A 144 6.20 9.97 -24.12
N LEU A 145 6.36 9.71 -22.81
CA LEU A 145 6.12 8.40 -22.23
C LEU A 145 4.68 7.95 -22.49
N LYS A 146 3.69 8.82 -22.26
CA LYS A 146 2.28 8.48 -22.53
C LYS A 146 2.04 8.13 -24.00
N LYS A 147 2.54 8.95 -24.93
CA LYS A 147 2.40 8.67 -26.37
C LYS A 147 3.07 7.35 -26.78
N SER A 148 4.21 7.04 -26.20
CA SER A 148 4.93 5.78 -26.44
C SER A 148 4.12 4.58 -25.96
N ILE A 149 3.63 4.64 -24.72
CA ILE A 149 2.82 3.59 -24.11
C ILE A 149 1.49 3.38 -24.83
N GLU A 150 0.80 4.46 -25.23
CA GLU A 150 -0.48 4.36 -25.96
C GLU A 150 -0.36 3.64 -27.31
N ARG A 151 0.82 3.70 -27.95
CA ARG A 151 1.09 2.96 -29.20
C ARG A 151 1.23 1.46 -28.97
N SER A 152 1.83 1.07 -27.84
CA SER A 152 2.10 -0.34 -27.52
C SER A 152 0.96 -1.01 -26.72
N TYR A 153 0.32 -0.26 -25.83
CA TYR A 153 -0.65 -0.75 -24.86
C TYR A 153 -1.89 0.14 -24.82
N SER A 154 -2.94 -0.26 -25.56
CA SER A 154 -4.26 0.38 -25.48
C SER A 154 -5.02 0.03 -24.19
N HIS A 155 -4.70 -1.11 -23.58
CA HIS A 155 -5.33 -1.65 -22.37
C HIS A 155 -4.28 -2.30 -21.45
N PHE A 156 -4.65 -2.60 -20.22
CA PHE A 156 -3.79 -3.38 -19.31
C PHE A 156 -3.70 -4.84 -19.77
N SER A 157 -2.47 -5.29 -20.04
CA SER A 157 -2.14 -6.69 -20.33
C SER A 157 -1.53 -7.37 -19.09
N GLU A 158 -1.42 -8.70 -19.12
CA GLU A 158 -0.77 -9.48 -18.05
C GLU A 158 0.67 -9.03 -17.78
N GLU A 159 1.38 -8.55 -18.80
CA GLU A 159 2.76 -8.07 -18.69
C GLU A 159 2.89 -6.81 -17.82
N ILE A 160 1.97 -5.85 -18.00
CA ILE A 160 2.02 -4.54 -17.33
C ILE A 160 1.12 -4.47 -16.09
N GLU A 161 0.34 -5.51 -15.84
CA GLU A 161 -0.54 -5.63 -14.68
C GLU A 161 0.23 -5.62 -13.34
N PRO A 162 1.38 -6.33 -13.18
CA PRO A 162 2.19 -6.22 -11.97
C PRO A 162 2.67 -4.79 -11.69
N ILE A 163 3.04 -4.05 -12.74
CA ILE A 163 3.48 -2.65 -12.66
C ILE A 163 2.32 -1.76 -12.19
N ARG A 164 1.12 -1.96 -12.76
CA ARG A 164 -0.11 -1.29 -12.33
C ARG A 164 -0.42 -1.53 -10.85
N GLN A 165 -0.34 -2.79 -10.42
CA GLN A 165 -0.62 -3.17 -9.03
C GLN A 165 0.40 -2.57 -8.07
N GLY A 166 1.69 -2.57 -8.43
CA GLY A 166 2.74 -1.92 -7.65
C GLY A 166 2.51 -0.42 -7.49
N PHE A 167 2.12 0.27 -8.57
CA PHE A 167 1.78 1.69 -8.49
C PHE A 167 0.57 1.96 -7.58
N LEU A 168 -0.54 1.24 -7.76
CA LEU A 168 -1.74 1.41 -6.93
C LEU A 168 -1.48 1.09 -5.44
N PHE A 169 -0.64 0.08 -5.18
CA PHE A 169 -0.17 -0.25 -3.83
C PHE A 169 0.51 0.92 -3.16
N LYS A 170 1.50 1.53 -3.81
CA LYS A 170 2.26 2.65 -3.23
C LYS A 170 1.40 3.87 -2.95
N ILE A 171 0.53 4.23 -3.90
CA ILE A 171 -0.39 5.36 -3.71
C ILE A 171 -1.33 5.10 -2.54
N ARG A 172 -1.84 3.87 -2.39
CA ARG A 172 -2.67 3.47 -1.24
C ARG A 172 -1.89 3.53 0.07
N GLU A 173 -0.66 3.01 0.11
CA GLU A 173 0.17 3.03 1.33
C GLU A 173 0.50 4.46 1.78
N HIS A 174 0.84 5.34 0.84
CA HIS A 174 1.11 6.74 1.16
C HIS A 174 -0.13 7.45 1.67
N CYS A 175 -1.28 7.28 1.00
CA CYS A 175 -2.53 7.85 1.45
C CYS A 175 -2.94 7.32 2.84
N PHE A 176 -2.74 6.03 3.12
CA PHE A 176 -3.01 5.48 4.45
C PHE A 176 -2.11 6.09 5.52
N THR A 177 -0.81 6.24 5.25
CA THR A 177 0.15 6.87 6.17
C THR A 177 -0.32 8.27 6.56
N LEU A 178 -0.70 9.04 5.55
CA LEU A 178 -1.21 10.41 5.69
C LEU A 178 -2.54 10.48 6.46
N LEU A 179 -3.50 9.61 6.15
CA LEU A 179 -4.78 9.55 6.87
C LEU A 179 -4.61 9.05 8.31
N ARG A 180 -3.61 8.21 8.59
CA ARG A 180 -3.25 7.77 9.94
C ARG A 180 -2.65 8.91 10.77
N GLU A 181 -1.80 9.75 10.17
CA GLU A 181 -1.35 10.99 10.82
C GLU A 181 -2.57 11.87 11.16
N GLN A 182 -3.49 12.04 10.21
CA GLN A 182 -4.73 12.77 10.44
C GLN A 182 -5.61 12.12 11.51
N TYR A 183 -5.68 10.79 11.57
CA TYR A 183 -6.42 10.05 12.59
C TYR A 183 -5.93 10.37 14.01
N ASN A 184 -4.61 10.45 14.18
CA ASN A 184 -3.99 10.71 15.48
C ASN A 184 -4.07 12.17 15.93
N GLU A 185 -4.27 13.12 15.00
CA GLU A 185 -4.17 14.56 15.26
C GLU A 185 -5.47 15.36 15.03
N ARG A 186 -6.30 14.93 14.07
CA ARG A 186 -7.47 15.66 13.53
C ARG A 186 -8.64 14.70 13.25
N LEU A 187 -9.07 13.96 14.27
CA LEU A 187 -10.13 12.94 14.14
C LEU A 187 -11.49 13.52 13.69
N ASP A 188 -11.80 14.76 14.04
CA ASP A 188 -13.06 15.42 13.66
C ASP A 188 -13.16 15.65 12.15
N ASP A 189 -12.04 15.97 11.49
CA ASP A 189 -11.99 16.13 10.03
C ASP A 189 -12.29 14.80 9.31
N LEU A 190 -11.84 13.67 9.86
CA LEU A 190 -12.18 12.35 9.35
C LEU A 190 -13.67 12.03 9.51
N ASN A 191 -14.25 12.36 10.66
CA ASN A 191 -15.68 12.20 10.90
C ASN A 191 -16.51 13.04 9.92
N LYS A 192 -16.09 14.28 9.66
CA LYS A 192 -16.74 15.15 8.70
C LYS A 192 -16.59 14.62 7.27
N ALA A 193 -15.39 14.20 6.87
CA ALA A 193 -15.16 13.58 5.57
C ALA A 193 -16.05 12.35 5.37
N PHE A 194 -16.21 11.52 6.40
CA PHE A 194 -17.06 10.34 6.37
C PHE A 194 -18.53 10.71 6.14
N LYS A 195 -19.06 11.70 6.87
CA LYS A 195 -20.43 12.22 6.66
C LYS A 195 -20.63 12.78 5.26
N ASP A 196 -19.71 13.64 4.81
CA ASP A 196 -19.77 14.32 3.52
C ASP A 196 -19.68 13.35 2.33
N LEU A 197 -18.89 12.29 2.47
CA LEU A 197 -18.67 11.29 1.41
C LEU A 197 -19.80 10.27 1.34
N LEU A 198 -20.44 9.94 2.47
CA LEU A 198 -21.63 9.09 2.50
C LEU A 198 -22.94 9.86 2.34
N LEU A 199 -22.90 11.20 2.30
CA LEU A 199 -24.09 12.05 2.15
C LEU A 199 -25.08 11.87 3.31
N LEU A 200 -24.55 11.76 4.55
CA LEU A 200 -25.35 11.45 5.75
C LEU A 200 -26.32 12.57 6.16
N ASP A 201 -26.08 13.80 5.73
CA ASP A 201 -26.93 14.96 6.05
C ASP A 201 -28.07 15.16 5.04
N SER A 202 -28.30 14.19 4.15
CA SER A 202 -29.32 14.26 3.08
C SER A 202 -30.06 12.94 2.91
N THR A 203 -31.29 12.99 2.41
CA THR A 203 -32.06 11.80 2.06
C THR A 203 -31.49 11.21 0.76
N ASN A 204 -31.18 9.92 0.76
CA ASN A 204 -30.62 9.24 -0.40
C ASN A 204 -31.65 8.26 -0.95
N ILE A 205 -32.22 8.53 -2.12
CA ILE A 205 -33.25 7.70 -2.75
C ILE A 205 -32.62 6.91 -3.90
N ILE A 206 -32.83 5.60 -3.90
CA ILE A 206 -32.33 4.68 -4.91
C ILE A 206 -33.49 4.17 -5.75
N THR A 207 -33.38 4.33 -7.06
CA THR A 207 -34.27 3.72 -8.05
C THR A 207 -33.52 2.60 -8.76
N ARG A 208 -33.97 1.36 -8.56
CA ARG A 208 -33.35 0.18 -9.19
C ARG A 208 -34.08 -0.20 -10.47
N TYR A 209 -33.33 -0.50 -11.52
CA TYR A 209 -33.89 -0.87 -12.83
C TYR A 209 -33.21 -2.06 -13.49
N ASN A 210 -33.90 -2.76 -14.38
CA ASN A 210 -33.37 -3.95 -15.06
C ASN A 210 -32.73 -3.65 -16.44
N ASN A 211 -32.32 -4.68 -17.17
CA ASN A 211 -31.72 -4.51 -18.52
C ASN A 211 -32.66 -3.90 -19.56
N LYS A 212 -33.98 -3.96 -19.33
CA LYS A 212 -35.04 -3.42 -20.20
C LYS A 212 -35.50 -2.03 -19.76
N ASN A 213 -34.82 -1.41 -18.79
CA ASN A 213 -35.20 -0.14 -18.17
C ASN A 213 -36.53 -0.18 -17.39
N GLU A 214 -37.03 -1.36 -17.05
CA GLU A 214 -38.20 -1.51 -16.17
C GLU A 214 -37.77 -1.25 -14.71
N CYS A 215 -38.65 -0.58 -13.95
CA CYS A 215 -38.39 -0.28 -12.55
C CYS A 215 -38.56 -1.54 -11.69
N LEU A 216 -37.58 -1.82 -10.84
CA LEU A 216 -37.60 -2.95 -9.92
C LEU A 216 -38.11 -2.53 -8.53
N CYS A 217 -37.56 -1.43 -8.00
CA CYS A 217 -37.99 -0.84 -6.73
C CYS A 217 -37.45 0.58 -6.60
N VAL A 218 -38.06 1.35 -5.69
CA VAL A 218 -37.53 2.61 -5.17
C VAL A 218 -37.41 2.47 -3.66
N GLU A 219 -36.25 2.82 -3.10
CA GLU A 219 -35.94 2.64 -1.68
C GLU A 219 -35.12 3.82 -1.14
N THR A 220 -35.32 4.17 0.14
CA THR A 220 -34.42 5.10 0.85
C THR A 220 -33.21 4.33 1.38
N LEU A 221 -32.02 4.84 1.10
CA LEU A 221 -30.77 4.35 1.66
C LEU A 221 -30.52 4.99 3.01
N ASN A 222 -30.72 4.19 4.06
CA ASN A 222 -30.39 4.57 5.43
C ASN A 222 -29.05 3.96 5.83
N PHE A 223 -28.07 4.80 6.11
CA PHE A 223 -26.79 4.36 6.64
C PHE A 223 -26.94 4.02 8.12
N GLN A 224 -26.45 2.85 8.54
CA GLN A 224 -26.39 2.43 9.94
C GLN A 224 -25.27 3.20 10.66
N TYR A 225 -25.51 4.49 10.90
CA TYR A 225 -24.53 5.42 11.45
C TYR A 225 -24.73 5.60 12.96
N ASP A 226 -23.74 5.18 13.73
CA ASP A 226 -23.71 5.35 15.18
C ASP A 226 -22.80 6.52 15.56
N ASN A 227 -23.39 7.61 16.05
CA ASN A 227 -22.66 8.80 16.50
C ASN A 227 -21.70 8.53 17.65
N SER A 228 -21.97 7.52 18.50
CA SER A 228 -21.15 7.18 19.66
C SER A 228 -19.90 6.37 19.32
N SER A 229 -19.91 5.71 18.15
CA SER A 229 -18.78 4.91 17.68
C SER A 229 -17.61 5.78 17.21
N THR A 230 -16.39 5.32 17.43
CA THR A 230 -15.20 5.99 16.93
C THR A 230 -14.98 5.60 15.48
N ILE A 231 -14.62 6.56 14.63
CA ILE A 231 -14.21 6.25 13.26
C ILE A 231 -12.93 5.39 13.31
N ASN A 232 -12.77 4.46 12.38
CA ASN A 232 -11.54 3.70 12.18
C ASN A 232 -11.10 3.83 10.72
N ILE A 233 -9.80 3.72 10.47
CA ILE A 233 -9.23 3.71 9.12
C ILE A 233 -8.60 2.35 8.88
N TYR A 234 -8.76 1.78 7.69
CA TYR A 234 -8.20 0.46 7.40
C TYR A 234 -7.82 0.33 5.93
N LYS A 235 -7.03 -0.69 5.62
CA LYS A 235 -6.60 -1.00 4.26
C LYS A 235 -7.36 -2.22 3.74
N LYS A 236 -7.64 -2.27 2.44
CA LYS A 236 -8.26 -3.45 1.80
C LYS A 236 -7.63 -3.73 0.45
N GLY A 237 -7.02 -4.91 0.33
CA GLY A 237 -6.26 -5.33 -0.84
C GLY A 237 -5.18 -4.32 -1.22
N ARG A 238 -4.86 -4.23 -2.51
CA ARG A 238 -3.76 -3.41 -3.00
C ARG A 238 -4.09 -1.94 -3.24
N ASN A 239 -5.36 -1.56 -3.36
CA ASN A 239 -5.74 -0.26 -3.94
C ASN A 239 -6.85 0.47 -3.20
N SER A 240 -7.24 0.04 -2.01
CA SER A 240 -8.37 0.64 -1.31
C SER A 240 -8.05 0.98 0.15
N ILE A 241 -8.63 2.09 0.61
CA ILE A 241 -8.64 2.53 2.01
C ILE A 241 -10.09 2.59 2.45
N GLY A 242 -10.38 2.05 3.61
CA GLY A 242 -11.69 2.12 4.24
C GLY A 242 -11.69 3.11 5.39
N LEU A 243 -12.84 3.76 5.58
CA LEU A 243 -13.24 4.43 6.81
C LEU A 243 -14.45 3.67 7.34
N SER A 244 -14.45 3.24 8.59
CA SER A 244 -15.62 2.62 9.22
C SER A 244 -16.04 3.38 10.46
N LYS A 245 -17.35 3.44 10.70
CA LYS A 245 -17.92 4.00 11.92
C LYS A 245 -19.20 3.23 12.24
N GLY A 246 -19.19 2.52 13.37
CA GLY A 246 -20.22 1.55 13.73
C GLY A 246 -20.31 0.44 12.67
N ASN A 247 -21.53 0.17 12.21
CA ASN A 247 -21.81 -0.85 11.21
C ASN A 247 -21.72 -0.34 9.76
N THR A 248 -21.23 0.89 9.55
CA THR A 248 -21.12 1.50 8.22
C THR A 248 -19.66 1.65 7.82
N SER A 249 -19.34 1.22 6.60
CA SER A 249 -18.03 1.48 6.01
C SER A 249 -18.11 2.15 4.65
N LEU A 250 -17.20 3.09 4.44
CA LEU A 250 -16.90 3.76 3.20
C LEU A 250 -15.55 3.28 2.70
N LEU A 251 -15.53 2.66 1.52
CA LEU A 251 -14.31 2.27 0.83
C LEU A 251 -13.96 3.28 -0.27
N ILE A 252 -12.72 3.76 -0.27
CA ILE A 252 -12.13 4.63 -1.30
C ILE A 252 -11.12 3.80 -2.10
N ARG A 253 -11.44 3.49 -3.35
CA ARG A 253 -10.61 2.67 -4.24
C ARG A 253 -9.92 3.48 -5.32
N PHE A 254 -8.58 3.44 -5.33
CA PHE A 254 -7.74 3.97 -6.40
C PHE A 254 -7.85 3.10 -7.65
N LYS A 255 -8.19 3.72 -8.79
CA LYS A 255 -8.24 3.02 -10.08
C LYS A 255 -7.94 3.96 -11.24
N PHE A 256 -7.37 3.40 -12.31
CA PHE A 256 -7.22 4.08 -13.58
C PHE A 256 -8.59 4.36 -14.21
N GLU A 257 -8.68 5.45 -14.96
CA GLU A 257 -9.94 5.86 -15.56
C GLU A 257 -10.36 5.00 -16.74
N SER A 258 -9.42 4.67 -17.63
CA SER A 258 -9.66 3.97 -18.89
C SER A 258 -8.53 3.04 -19.31
N GLY A 259 -7.27 3.42 -19.12
CA GLY A 259 -6.11 2.65 -19.61
C GLY A 259 -4.78 3.03 -18.94
N PRO A 260 -3.64 2.48 -19.41
CA PRO A 260 -2.33 2.62 -18.77
C PRO A 260 -1.85 4.06 -18.59
N THR A 261 -2.17 4.96 -19.51
CA THR A 261 -1.75 6.38 -19.46
C THR A 261 -2.79 7.31 -18.86
N SER A 262 -3.93 6.76 -18.41
CA SER A 262 -5.05 7.54 -17.91
C SER A 262 -4.79 8.08 -16.50
N SER A 263 -5.60 9.07 -16.11
CA SER A 263 -5.64 9.61 -14.74
C SER A 263 -6.14 8.56 -13.75
N ILE A 264 -5.80 8.78 -12.47
CA ILE A 264 -6.32 7.98 -11.36
C ILE A 264 -7.55 8.67 -10.79
N LYS A 265 -8.64 7.92 -10.70
CA LYS A 265 -9.87 8.31 -10.02
C LYS A 265 -10.06 7.48 -8.75
N LEU A 266 -10.84 8.02 -7.83
CA LEU A 266 -11.28 7.32 -6.64
C LEU A 266 -12.74 6.92 -6.80
N ALA A 267 -13.00 5.62 -6.74
CA ALA A 267 -14.34 5.11 -6.64
C ALA A 267 -14.69 4.92 -5.16
N THR A 268 -15.77 5.54 -4.72
CA THR A 268 -16.33 5.26 -3.39
C THR A 268 -17.30 4.10 -3.47
N SER A 269 -17.39 3.32 -2.40
CA SER A 269 -18.48 2.35 -2.22
C SER A 269 -18.81 2.19 -0.76
N TYR A 270 -20.09 1.95 -0.50
CA TYR A 270 -20.62 1.63 0.83
C TYR A 270 -20.66 0.12 1.06
N GLU A 271 -20.38 -0.30 2.30
CA GLU A 271 -20.51 -1.67 2.79
C GLU A 271 -21.06 -1.65 4.23
N GLU A 272 -22.09 -2.45 4.48
CA GLU A 272 -22.59 -2.71 5.84
C GLU A 272 -21.75 -3.79 6.50
N ILE A 273 -21.36 -3.52 7.74
CA ILE A 273 -20.55 -4.40 8.57
C ILE A 273 -21.43 -4.87 9.73
N PHE A 274 -21.75 -6.16 9.77
CA PHE A 274 -22.49 -6.77 10.88
C PHE A 274 -21.66 -7.88 11.51
N ASN A 275 -21.51 -7.86 12.84
CA ASN A 275 -20.70 -8.84 13.58
C ASN A 275 -19.29 -8.98 13.02
N GLU A 276 -18.60 -7.85 12.78
CA GLU A 276 -17.30 -7.80 12.10
C GLU A 276 -16.31 -8.79 12.71
N ASP A 277 -16.19 -8.78 14.04
CA ASP A 277 -15.24 -9.63 14.78
C ASP A 277 -15.47 -11.12 14.50
N LYS A 278 -16.72 -11.58 14.56
CA LYS A 278 -17.07 -12.98 14.26
C LYS A 278 -16.80 -13.31 12.80
N GLN A 279 -17.11 -12.41 11.87
CA GLN A 279 -16.81 -12.62 10.45
C GLN A 279 -15.31 -12.69 10.17
N ILE A 280 -14.51 -11.88 10.87
CA ILE A 280 -13.05 -11.90 10.79
C ILE A 280 -12.53 -13.24 11.32
N GLU A 281 -12.96 -13.65 12.51
CA GLU A 281 -12.56 -14.93 13.09
C GLU A 281 -12.91 -16.12 12.20
N ASP A 282 -14.14 -16.19 11.68
CA ASP A 282 -14.60 -17.28 10.82
C ASP A 282 -13.81 -17.31 9.49
N ARG A 283 -13.49 -16.13 8.93
CA ARG A 283 -12.63 -16.02 7.75
C ARG A 283 -11.21 -16.48 8.05
N ASN A 284 -10.63 -16.02 9.16
CA ASN A 284 -9.28 -16.40 9.58
C ASN A 284 -9.17 -17.91 9.83
N LYS A 285 -10.15 -18.53 10.51
CA LYS A 285 -10.21 -19.99 10.68
C LYS A 285 -10.24 -20.73 9.33
N LYS A 286 -11.02 -20.22 8.37
CA LYS A 286 -11.09 -20.78 7.01
C LYS A 286 -9.76 -20.64 6.29
N ASP A 287 -9.14 -19.46 6.33
CA ASP A 287 -7.86 -19.18 5.69
C ASP A 287 -6.73 -20.06 6.27
N LEU A 288 -6.67 -20.21 7.61
CA LEU A 288 -5.73 -21.11 8.28
C LEU A 288 -5.90 -22.56 7.79
N TYR A 289 -7.14 -23.04 7.70
CA TYR A 289 -7.43 -24.38 7.19
C TYR A 289 -7.03 -24.57 5.72
N GLU A 290 -7.23 -23.55 4.87
CA GLU A 290 -6.76 -23.57 3.48
C GLU A 290 -5.23 -23.61 3.40
N PHE A 291 -4.54 -22.82 4.22
CA PHE A 291 -3.08 -22.80 4.25
C PHE A 291 -2.49 -24.14 4.75
N GLU A 292 -3.08 -24.74 5.78
CA GLU A 292 -2.67 -26.07 6.26
C GLU A 292 -2.83 -27.16 5.19
N LYS A 293 -3.82 -27.04 4.29
CA LYS A 293 -3.92 -27.94 3.14
C LYS A 293 -2.74 -27.78 2.20
N LEU A 294 -2.31 -26.55 1.92
CA LEU A 294 -1.13 -26.29 1.07
C LEU A 294 0.12 -26.94 1.67
N ILE A 295 0.30 -26.85 2.99
CA ILE A 295 1.40 -27.52 3.69
C ILE A 295 1.31 -29.05 3.55
N LYS A 296 0.12 -29.63 3.69
CA LYS A 296 -0.09 -31.09 3.63
C LYS A 296 0.16 -31.69 2.24
N ILE A 297 -0.14 -30.96 1.17
CA ILE A 297 0.02 -31.44 -0.21
C ILE A 297 1.40 -31.12 -0.80
N HIS A 298 2.26 -30.44 -0.05
CA HIS A 298 3.58 -30.01 -0.49
C HIS A 298 4.41 -31.17 -1.06
N LYS A 299 5.05 -30.92 -2.21
CA LYS A 299 5.99 -31.84 -2.84
C LYS A 299 7.21 -31.07 -3.35
N GLN A 300 8.39 -31.48 -2.90
CA GLN A 300 9.63 -30.88 -3.39
C GLN A 300 9.88 -31.31 -4.85
N THR A 301 10.11 -30.35 -5.75
CA THR A 301 10.32 -30.60 -7.19
C THR A 301 11.77 -30.44 -7.67
N LYS A 302 12.66 -29.88 -6.83
CA LYS A 302 14.11 -29.63 -7.08
C LYS A 302 14.44 -28.95 -8.43
N ASP A 303 14.65 -27.63 -8.36
CA ASP A 303 15.77 -26.86 -8.96
C ASP A 303 15.44 -25.37 -8.77
N GLY A 304 16.34 -24.59 -8.15
CA GLY A 304 16.11 -23.16 -7.93
C GLY A 304 16.89 -22.52 -6.78
N ASN A 305 16.69 -21.21 -6.59
CA ASN A 305 17.33 -20.44 -5.51
C ASN A 305 16.68 -20.75 -4.14
N ILE A 306 17.23 -21.76 -3.45
CA ILE A 306 16.76 -22.24 -2.14
C ILE A 306 16.73 -21.11 -1.10
N SER A 307 17.70 -20.19 -1.08
CA SER A 307 17.77 -19.14 -0.06
C SER A 307 16.61 -18.14 -0.17
N ASN A 308 16.26 -17.72 -1.39
CA ASN A 308 15.12 -16.82 -1.59
C ASN A 308 13.81 -17.53 -1.23
N ALA A 309 13.68 -18.80 -1.63
CA ALA A 309 12.51 -19.60 -1.30
C ALA A 309 12.32 -19.77 0.21
N ILE A 310 13.40 -20.03 0.98
CA ILE A 310 13.36 -20.08 2.44
C ILE A 310 12.85 -18.75 3.01
N GLY A 311 13.38 -17.61 2.55
CA GLY A 311 12.93 -16.29 3.02
C GLY A 311 11.44 -16.06 2.79
N LYS A 312 10.97 -16.33 1.57
CA LYS A 312 9.56 -16.15 1.17
C LYS A 312 8.61 -17.09 1.90
N CYS A 313 8.99 -18.36 2.07
CA CYS A 313 8.21 -19.29 2.89
C CYS A 313 8.19 -18.86 4.36
N ASN A 314 9.29 -18.34 4.89
CA ASN A 314 9.31 -17.82 6.26
C ASN A 314 8.38 -16.62 6.45
N GLU A 315 8.34 -15.68 5.50
CA GLU A 315 7.40 -14.55 5.51
C GLU A 315 5.94 -15.04 5.61
N ALA A 316 5.56 -15.99 4.74
CA ALA A 316 4.22 -16.56 4.74
C ALA A 316 3.89 -17.34 6.03
N LEU A 317 4.86 -18.07 6.60
CA LEU A 317 4.70 -18.83 7.83
C LEU A 317 4.62 -17.95 9.08
N VAL A 318 5.36 -16.84 9.14
CA VAL A 318 5.22 -15.85 10.21
C VAL A 318 3.85 -15.20 10.15
N TYR A 319 3.37 -14.83 8.95
CA TYR A 319 2.03 -14.29 8.75
C TYR A 319 0.93 -15.27 9.21
N TYR A 320 1.05 -16.55 8.83
CA TYR A 320 0.18 -17.64 9.31
C TYR A 320 0.17 -17.72 10.84
N GLU A 321 1.33 -17.69 11.49
CA GLU A 321 1.41 -17.86 12.95
C GLU A 321 0.81 -16.65 13.70
N ILE A 322 0.93 -15.43 13.16
CA ILE A 322 0.25 -14.26 13.74
C ILE A 322 -1.27 -14.46 13.74
N ILE A 323 -1.85 -14.89 12.62
CA ILE A 323 -3.30 -15.15 12.52
C ILE A 323 -3.70 -16.29 13.46
N ASN A 324 -2.91 -17.36 13.50
CA ASN A 324 -3.16 -18.50 14.38
C ASN A 324 -3.17 -18.09 15.87
N SER A 325 -2.28 -17.19 16.26
CA SER A 325 -2.21 -16.66 17.63
C SER A 325 -3.28 -15.61 17.96
N ASN A 326 -3.86 -14.96 16.95
CA ASN A 326 -4.85 -13.90 17.10
C ASN A 326 -5.89 -13.94 15.96
N LEU A 327 -7.00 -14.65 16.20
CA LEU A 327 -8.04 -14.83 15.21
C LEU A 327 -8.84 -13.55 14.90
N SER A 328 -8.72 -12.49 15.71
CA SER A 328 -9.41 -11.22 15.46
C SER A 328 -8.62 -10.25 14.58
N VAL A 329 -7.39 -10.59 14.18
CA VAL A 329 -6.56 -9.71 13.34
C VAL A 329 -7.15 -9.56 11.94
N LYS A 330 -7.28 -8.33 11.44
CA LYS A 330 -7.75 -8.07 10.08
C LYS A 330 -6.63 -8.30 9.08
N GLN A 331 -6.86 -9.19 8.11
CA GLN A 331 -5.95 -9.38 6.99
C GLN A 331 -6.19 -8.30 5.93
N VAL A 332 -5.18 -7.51 5.58
CA VAL A 332 -5.29 -6.51 4.51
C VAL A 332 -5.49 -7.18 3.14
N ASP A 333 -4.76 -8.27 2.89
CA ASP A 333 -4.90 -9.15 1.73
C ASP A 333 -4.78 -10.60 2.22
N ASN A 334 -5.88 -11.35 2.18
CA ASN A 334 -5.93 -12.69 2.73
C ASN A 334 -5.36 -13.77 1.79
N GLU A 335 -5.03 -13.43 0.54
CA GLU A 335 -4.50 -14.39 -0.45
C GLU A 335 -2.98 -14.30 -0.61
N GLU A 336 -2.36 -13.19 -0.19
CA GLU A 336 -0.96 -12.90 -0.48
C GLU A 336 0.00 -13.93 0.13
N TYR A 337 -0.15 -14.28 1.41
CA TYR A 337 0.71 -15.26 2.07
C TYR A 337 0.51 -16.68 1.52
N LYS A 338 -0.73 -17.07 1.17
CA LYS A 338 -1.05 -18.33 0.47
C LYS A 338 -0.34 -18.40 -0.88
N THR A 339 -0.41 -17.32 -1.66
CA THR A 339 0.22 -17.20 -2.99
C THR A 339 1.74 -17.27 -2.91
N ILE A 340 2.34 -16.55 -1.96
CA ILE A 340 3.79 -16.57 -1.72
C ILE A 340 4.24 -17.98 -1.34
N PHE A 341 3.57 -18.62 -0.37
CA PHE A 341 3.93 -19.98 0.04
C PHE A 341 3.85 -20.95 -1.13
N ASN A 342 2.71 -21.00 -1.84
CA ASN A 342 2.51 -21.90 -2.98
C ASN A 342 3.52 -21.69 -4.11
N LYS A 343 4.00 -20.46 -4.32
CA LYS A 343 5.01 -20.15 -5.34
C LYS A 343 6.41 -20.66 -5.01
N TYR A 344 6.77 -20.70 -3.72
CA TYR A 344 8.15 -20.95 -3.28
C TYR A 344 8.34 -22.28 -2.52
N SER A 345 7.28 -22.87 -1.97
CA SER A 345 7.37 -24.05 -1.09
C SER A 345 8.04 -25.24 -1.75
N ASP A 346 7.76 -25.51 -3.02
CA ASP A 346 8.24 -26.72 -3.71
C ASP A 346 9.76 -26.72 -3.97
N LEU A 347 10.41 -25.57 -3.74
CA LEU A 347 11.86 -25.42 -3.84
C LEU A 347 12.60 -25.82 -2.55
N ILE A 348 11.89 -25.97 -1.42
CA ILE A 348 12.48 -26.25 -0.11
C ILE A 348 12.04 -27.62 0.44
N PRO A 349 12.86 -28.31 1.24
CA PRO A 349 12.46 -29.56 1.87
C PRO A 349 11.34 -29.35 2.90
N PHE A 350 10.43 -30.32 3.01
CA PHE A 350 9.39 -30.32 4.05
C PHE A 350 9.94 -30.23 5.47
N SER A 351 11.11 -30.82 5.74
CA SER A 351 11.79 -30.69 7.05
C SER A 351 12.12 -29.24 7.38
N THR A 352 12.55 -28.45 6.40
CA THR A 352 12.82 -27.01 6.57
C THR A 352 11.53 -26.23 6.84
N ILE A 353 10.42 -26.57 6.18
CA ILE A 353 9.09 -25.99 6.46
C ILE A 353 8.70 -26.25 7.92
N LYS A 354 8.86 -27.49 8.39
CA LYS A 354 8.54 -27.88 9.77
C LYS A 354 9.41 -27.15 10.80
N ASP A 355 10.71 -27.03 10.54
CA ASP A 355 11.65 -26.29 11.40
C ASP A 355 11.26 -24.80 11.51
N MET A 356 10.86 -24.17 10.39
CA MET A 356 10.37 -22.80 10.36
C MET A 356 9.05 -22.66 11.15
N MET A 357 8.09 -23.58 10.97
CA MET A 357 6.83 -23.56 11.73
C MET A 357 7.07 -23.61 13.24
N ASN A 358 7.91 -24.53 13.71
CA ASN A 358 8.25 -24.62 15.13
C ASN A 358 8.89 -23.33 15.65
N THR A 359 9.83 -22.76 14.88
CA THR A 359 10.53 -21.52 15.23
C THR A 359 9.62 -20.31 15.24
N ASN A 360 8.60 -20.30 14.38
CA ASN A 360 7.68 -19.16 14.27
C ASN A 360 6.76 -19.04 15.48
N GLN A 361 6.43 -20.15 16.17
CA GLN A 361 5.73 -20.09 17.46
C GLN A 361 6.51 -19.25 18.50
N ASN A 362 7.82 -19.51 18.63
CA ASN A 362 8.72 -18.71 19.48
C ASN A 362 8.82 -17.26 18.97
N THR A 363 8.88 -17.07 17.65
CA THR A 363 8.91 -15.75 17.01
C THR A 363 7.72 -14.88 17.40
N ILE A 364 6.51 -15.44 17.45
CA ILE A 364 5.32 -14.67 17.87
C ILE A 364 5.36 -14.30 19.35
N MET A 365 5.86 -15.19 20.22
CA MET A 365 6.07 -14.86 21.64
C MET A 365 7.03 -13.68 21.80
N LYS A 366 8.14 -13.67 21.05
CA LYS A 366 9.11 -12.55 21.08
C LYS A 366 8.53 -11.27 20.47
N LEU A 367 7.75 -11.38 19.41
CA LEU A 367 7.03 -10.25 18.81
C LEU A 367 6.09 -9.60 19.81
N ASN A 368 5.27 -10.40 20.49
CA ASN A 368 4.36 -9.89 21.50
C ASN A 368 5.10 -9.26 22.69
N SER A 369 6.21 -9.86 23.12
CA SER A 369 7.06 -9.30 24.18
C SER A 369 7.65 -7.95 23.76
N TYR A 370 8.21 -7.86 22.55
CA TYR A 370 8.75 -6.63 21.98
C TYR A 370 7.69 -5.52 21.90
N LEU A 371 6.49 -5.83 21.39
CA LEU A 371 5.40 -4.85 21.30
C LEU A 371 4.88 -4.44 22.68
N THR A 372 4.82 -5.37 23.64
CA THR A 372 4.45 -5.08 25.04
C THR A 372 5.48 -4.17 25.69
N ASP A 373 6.77 -4.41 25.49
CA ASP A 373 7.83 -3.56 26.03
C ASP A 373 7.76 -2.14 25.47
N LYS A 374 7.50 -2.01 24.16
CA LYS A 374 7.44 -0.73 23.44
C LYS A 374 6.18 0.08 23.75
N TYR A 375 5.00 -0.56 23.76
CA TYR A 375 3.71 0.15 23.84
C TYR A 375 2.96 -0.04 25.16
N LYS A 376 3.38 -0.99 26.00
CA LYS A 376 2.71 -1.44 27.25
C LYS A 376 1.37 -2.11 27.02
N SER A 377 0.44 -1.41 26.37
CA SER A 377 -0.88 -1.92 26.00
C SER A 377 -1.16 -1.59 24.53
N TYR A 378 -1.51 -2.61 23.76
CA TYR A 378 -1.80 -2.48 22.33
C TYR A 378 -2.79 -3.54 21.89
N THR A 379 -3.46 -3.30 20.77
CA THR A 379 -4.13 -4.33 19.98
C THR A 379 -3.58 -4.32 18.55
N ILE A 380 -3.46 -5.50 17.95
CA ILE A 380 -3.11 -5.62 16.53
C ILE A 380 -4.42 -5.52 15.75
N ASP A 381 -4.66 -4.39 15.09
CA ASP A 381 -5.86 -4.18 14.26
C ASP A 381 -5.74 -4.96 12.96
N SER A 382 -4.62 -4.80 12.24
CA SER A 382 -4.42 -5.46 10.95
C SER A 382 -2.99 -5.88 10.67
N ILE A 383 -2.87 -6.87 9.78
CA ILE A 383 -1.62 -7.47 9.30
C ILE A 383 -1.56 -7.39 7.77
N GLN A 384 -0.35 -7.14 7.25
CA GLN A 384 -0.10 -7.05 5.82
C GLN A 384 1.30 -7.57 5.48
N LEU A 385 1.42 -8.46 4.50
CA LEU A 385 2.69 -8.68 3.81
C LEU A 385 2.94 -7.55 2.82
N VAL A 386 4.21 -7.17 2.69
CA VAL A 386 4.61 -6.19 1.68
C VAL A 386 5.01 -6.95 0.43
N PRO A 387 4.32 -6.76 -0.72
CA PRO A 387 4.68 -7.45 -1.94
C PRO A 387 6.12 -7.09 -2.36
N ASP A 388 6.80 -8.03 -3.02
CA ASP A 388 8.14 -7.90 -3.62
C ASP A 388 8.32 -6.77 -4.65
N SER A 389 7.34 -5.89 -4.79
CA SER A 389 7.38 -4.64 -5.57
C SER A 389 8.37 -3.58 -5.07
N TYR A 390 9.36 -3.97 -4.25
CA TYR A 390 10.54 -3.22 -3.79
C TYR A 390 11.42 -2.59 -4.90
N MET A 391 10.94 -2.52 -6.14
CA MET A 391 11.70 -2.09 -7.31
C MET A 391 11.95 -0.57 -7.41
N THR A 392 11.36 0.28 -6.54
CA THR A 392 11.60 1.74 -6.61
C THR A 392 12.10 2.40 -5.32
N ASN A 393 11.65 2.00 -4.13
CA ASN A 393 12.22 2.49 -2.87
C ASN A 393 13.13 1.43 -2.23
N ARG A 394 14.41 1.42 -2.63
CA ARG A 394 15.43 0.48 -2.10
C ARG A 394 15.76 0.70 -0.61
N LEU A 395 15.18 1.73 0.03
CA LEU A 395 15.44 2.04 1.44
C LEU A 395 14.46 1.34 2.39
N ASP A 396 13.21 1.13 1.97
CA ASP A 396 12.25 0.33 2.73
C ASP A 396 12.65 -1.16 2.62
N THR A 397 12.58 -1.89 3.74
CA THR A 397 12.95 -3.32 3.85
C THR A 397 11.86 -4.12 4.56
N SER A 398 10.71 -3.50 4.85
CA SER A 398 9.59 -4.15 5.53
C SER A 398 9.02 -5.32 4.72
N ASP A 399 9.10 -6.53 5.24
CA ASP A 399 8.45 -7.70 4.65
C ASP A 399 7.03 -7.88 5.24
N LEU A 400 6.83 -7.37 6.46
CA LEU A 400 5.59 -7.43 7.23
C LEU A 400 5.27 -6.06 7.84
N LYS A 401 3.98 -5.69 7.85
CA LYS A 401 3.46 -4.52 8.54
C LYS A 401 2.32 -4.90 9.49
N LEU A 402 2.35 -4.31 10.68
CA LEU A 402 1.27 -4.41 11.67
C LEU A 402 0.70 -3.03 11.94
N VAL A 403 -0.62 -2.90 11.84
CA VAL A 403 -1.33 -1.71 12.33
C VAL A 403 -1.74 -1.98 13.78
N LEU A 404 -1.33 -1.10 14.67
CA LEU A 404 -1.55 -1.21 16.11
C LEU A 404 -2.44 -0.08 16.60
N LEU A 405 -3.39 -0.41 17.47
CA LEU A 405 -4.13 0.59 18.25
C LEU A 405 -3.53 0.67 19.65
N VAL A 406 -3.07 1.87 20.02
CA VAL A 406 -2.39 2.14 21.28
C VAL A 406 -3.01 3.41 21.88
N HIS A 407 -3.75 3.25 22.98
CA HIS A 407 -4.44 4.35 23.66
C HIS A 407 -5.29 5.24 22.72
N GLY A 408 -6.05 4.63 21.82
CA GLY A 408 -6.91 5.33 20.86
C GLY A 408 -6.16 5.96 19.66
N LYS A 409 -4.84 5.76 19.56
CA LYS A 409 -4.03 6.18 18.41
C LYS A 409 -3.61 4.99 17.56
N MET A 410 -3.41 5.23 16.27
CA MET A 410 -3.01 4.22 15.30
C MET A 410 -1.53 4.36 14.94
N TYR A 411 -0.80 3.26 15.05
CA TYR A 411 0.61 3.14 14.67
C TYR A 411 0.78 2.05 13.62
N GLU A 412 1.80 2.17 12.77
CA GLU A 412 2.22 1.09 11.85
C GLU A 412 3.63 0.69 12.23
N GLU A 413 3.79 -0.55 12.68
CA GLU A 413 5.08 -1.17 12.91
C GLU A 413 5.51 -1.96 11.67
N LYS A 414 6.77 -1.79 11.30
CA LYS A 414 7.37 -2.36 10.10
C LYS A 414 8.43 -3.36 10.49
N PHE A 415 8.36 -4.56 9.93
CA PHE A 415 9.29 -5.63 10.22
C PHE A 415 9.93 -6.17 8.95
N SER A 416 11.25 -6.29 8.93
CA SER A 416 11.94 -7.13 7.94
C SER A 416 12.14 -8.53 8.52
N LEU A 417 11.80 -9.54 7.74
CA LEU A 417 11.83 -10.94 8.14
C LEU A 417 13.05 -11.62 7.53
N LYS A 418 13.89 -12.24 8.36
CA LYS A 418 15.08 -12.97 7.92
C LYS A 418 15.06 -14.40 8.47
N ALA A 419 15.41 -15.36 7.63
CA ALA A 419 15.49 -16.77 7.99
C ALA A 419 16.90 -17.32 7.73
N TYR A 420 17.51 -17.89 8.76
CA TYR A 420 18.79 -18.56 8.70
C TYR A 420 18.68 -19.94 9.31
N SER A 421 19.42 -20.91 8.77
CA SER A 421 19.42 -22.25 9.36
C SER A 421 19.91 -22.22 10.80
N LYS A 422 21.03 -21.55 11.06
CA LYS A 422 21.69 -21.48 12.37
C LYS A 422 22.05 -20.04 12.71
N LYS A 423 22.34 -19.77 13.98
CA LYS A 423 22.88 -18.51 14.47
C LYS A 423 24.07 -18.06 13.65
N VAL A 424 24.02 -16.79 13.24
CA VAL A 424 25.10 -16.10 12.53
C VAL A 424 25.58 -14.93 13.37
N LYS A 425 26.88 -14.63 13.33
CA LYS A 425 27.46 -13.45 14.01
C LYS A 425 27.25 -12.15 13.21
N LYS A 426 27.05 -12.27 11.90
CA LYS A 426 26.85 -11.16 10.97
C LYS A 426 25.61 -11.40 10.12
N LEU A 427 24.80 -10.37 9.97
CA LEU A 427 23.57 -10.36 9.20
C LEU A 427 23.73 -9.46 7.98
N THR A 428 23.44 -9.96 6.79
CA THR A 428 23.36 -9.09 5.60
C THR A 428 22.05 -8.31 5.62
N THR A 429 22.13 -6.99 5.78
CA THR A 429 20.95 -6.10 5.78
C THR A 429 20.54 -5.72 4.36
N LYS A 430 21.50 -5.31 3.53
CA LYS A 430 21.27 -4.87 2.14
C LYS A 430 22.42 -5.27 1.22
N ASN A 431 22.13 -5.30 -0.08
CA ASN A 431 23.14 -5.51 -1.13
C ASN A 431 23.13 -4.40 -2.19
N PRO A 432 23.47 -3.15 -1.83
CA PRO A 432 23.46 -2.05 -2.78
C PRO A 432 24.52 -2.23 -3.86
N GLY A 433 24.28 -1.64 -5.04
CA GLY A 433 25.30 -1.55 -6.08
C GLY A 433 26.44 -0.65 -5.62
N VAL A 434 27.68 -0.99 -5.97
CA VAL A 434 28.83 -0.17 -5.58
C VAL A 434 28.72 1.24 -6.17
N GLY A 435 28.19 1.37 -7.40
CA GLY A 435 28.01 2.68 -8.05
C GLY A 435 27.14 3.65 -7.26
N THR A 436 26.14 3.13 -6.55
CA THR A 436 25.14 3.94 -5.85
C THR A 436 25.43 4.17 -4.38
N ILE A 437 26.37 3.43 -3.77
CA ILE A 437 26.56 3.49 -2.31
C ILE A 437 26.91 4.88 -1.80
N LEU A 438 27.62 5.69 -2.58
CA LEU A 438 28.04 7.01 -2.14
C LEU A 438 27.05 8.12 -2.53
N SER A 439 26.00 7.81 -3.28
CA SER A 439 25.05 8.82 -3.77
C SER A 439 24.14 9.32 -2.65
N ASP A 440 23.33 10.34 -2.97
CA ASP A 440 22.31 10.93 -2.08
C ASP A 440 21.29 9.91 -1.56
N GLN A 441 21.17 8.76 -2.23
CA GLN A 441 20.33 7.66 -1.76
C GLN A 441 20.83 7.07 -0.43
N TYR A 442 22.14 7.10 -0.18
CA TYR A 442 22.77 6.51 1.00
C TYR A 442 23.56 7.56 1.77
N PHE A 443 24.83 7.80 1.41
CA PHE A 443 25.72 8.67 2.18
C PHE A 443 25.72 10.13 1.69
N GLY A 444 25.41 10.41 0.42
CA GLY A 444 25.43 11.77 -0.14
C GLY A 444 26.84 12.35 -0.33
N ILE A 445 27.84 11.51 -0.58
CA ILE A 445 29.26 11.89 -0.68
C ILE A 445 29.89 11.65 -2.05
N GLY A 446 29.05 11.46 -3.09
CA GLY A 446 29.45 11.41 -4.49
C GLY A 446 29.15 10.08 -5.19
N SER A 447 30.01 9.66 -6.11
CA SER A 447 29.79 8.48 -6.96
C SER A 447 31.03 7.57 -7.02
N MET A 448 30.81 6.29 -7.32
CA MET A 448 31.84 5.29 -7.60
C MET A 448 31.94 4.93 -9.08
N GLU A 449 31.14 5.54 -9.95
CA GLU A 449 31.03 5.15 -11.38
C GLU A 449 32.37 5.23 -12.11
N ASN A 450 33.12 6.32 -11.97
CA ASN A 450 34.43 6.48 -12.60
C ASN A 450 35.43 5.42 -12.13
N THR A 451 35.52 5.20 -10.82
CA THR A 451 36.39 4.16 -10.24
C THR A 451 36.04 2.77 -10.74
N ILE A 452 34.74 2.47 -10.91
CA ILE A 452 34.28 1.19 -11.45
C ILE A 452 34.66 1.06 -12.94
N ALA A 453 34.46 2.13 -13.73
CA ALA A 453 34.79 2.14 -15.15
C ALA A 453 36.29 1.90 -15.39
N GLU A 454 37.15 2.63 -14.66
CA GLU A 454 38.60 2.44 -14.71
C GLU A 454 39.00 1.02 -14.26
N THR A 455 38.40 0.51 -13.18
CA THR A 455 38.72 -0.83 -12.68
C THR A 455 38.31 -1.92 -13.68
N LYS A 456 37.18 -1.72 -14.37
CA LYS A 456 36.70 -2.61 -15.44
C LYS A 456 37.65 -2.63 -16.62
N GLU A 457 38.16 -1.46 -17.03
CA GLU A 457 39.13 -1.36 -18.11
C GLU A 457 40.42 -2.09 -17.76
N LEU A 458 40.95 -1.86 -16.56
CA LEU A 458 42.17 -2.54 -16.08
C LEU A 458 42.00 -4.06 -15.97
N PHE A 459 40.83 -4.53 -15.53
CA PHE A 459 40.50 -5.96 -15.53
C PHE A 459 40.45 -6.52 -16.96
N SER A 460 39.79 -5.80 -17.88
CA SER A 460 39.65 -6.23 -19.28
C SER A 460 41.00 -6.28 -20.01
N ASN A 461 41.94 -5.43 -19.61
CA ASN A 461 43.32 -5.42 -20.10
C ASN A 461 44.24 -6.40 -19.35
N ASN A 462 43.69 -7.32 -18.53
CA ASN A 462 44.43 -8.29 -17.70
C ASN A 462 45.48 -7.66 -16.77
N THR A 463 45.33 -6.38 -16.43
CA THR A 463 46.25 -5.65 -15.54
C THR A 463 45.89 -5.87 -14.08
N LEU A 464 44.61 -6.10 -13.78
CA LEU A 464 44.12 -6.46 -12.44
C LEU A 464 43.37 -7.79 -12.50
N ASP A 465 43.64 -8.65 -11.52
CA ASP A 465 42.81 -9.83 -11.26
C ASP A 465 41.55 -9.47 -10.46
N HIS A 466 40.67 -10.46 -10.30
CA HIS A 466 39.40 -10.31 -9.59
C HIS A 466 39.58 -9.82 -8.14
N GLN A 467 40.59 -10.29 -7.41
CA GLN A 467 40.84 -9.87 -6.04
C GLN A 467 41.37 -8.43 -5.99
N GLN A 468 42.30 -8.08 -6.87
CA GLN A 468 42.88 -6.74 -6.96
C GLN A 468 41.82 -5.70 -7.33
N CYS A 469 40.86 -6.03 -8.21
CA CYS A 469 39.71 -5.18 -8.49
C CYS A 469 38.88 -4.89 -7.24
N LEU A 470 38.57 -5.90 -6.44
CA LEU A 470 37.80 -5.73 -5.19
C LEU A 470 38.55 -4.85 -4.19
N ILE A 471 39.87 -5.03 -4.07
CA ILE A 471 40.72 -4.24 -3.17
C ILE A 471 40.74 -2.77 -3.62
N LYS A 472 41.03 -2.49 -4.90
CA LYS A 472 41.07 -1.12 -5.45
C LYS A 472 39.75 -0.38 -5.21
N VAL A 473 38.63 -1.05 -5.44
CA VAL A 473 37.30 -0.46 -5.22
C VAL A 473 37.02 -0.23 -3.73
N THR A 474 37.39 -1.19 -2.87
CA THR A 474 37.22 -1.07 -1.41
C THR A 474 38.04 0.10 -0.86
N GLU A 475 39.28 0.26 -1.33
CA GLU A 475 40.16 1.35 -0.93
C GLU A 475 39.54 2.73 -1.19
N GLU A 476 38.99 2.93 -2.37
CA GLU A 476 38.35 4.19 -2.73
C GLU A 476 37.07 4.44 -1.91
N ILE A 477 36.27 3.40 -1.62
CA ILE A 477 35.13 3.52 -0.70
C ILE A 477 35.61 3.91 0.70
N GLY A 478 36.66 3.25 1.21
CA GLY A 478 37.25 3.51 2.52
C GLY A 478 37.72 4.95 2.69
N LYS A 479 38.48 5.46 1.72
CA LYS A 479 38.97 6.85 1.72
C LYS A 479 37.84 7.85 1.74
N LYS A 480 36.84 7.69 0.85
CA LYS A 480 35.70 8.60 0.74
C LYS A 480 34.86 8.62 2.02
N LEU A 481 34.58 7.45 2.60
CA LEU A 481 33.87 7.37 3.88
C LEU A 481 34.68 7.99 5.03
N LYS A 482 36.00 7.79 5.07
CA LYS A 482 36.84 8.37 6.12
C LYS A 482 36.91 9.90 6.07
N SER A 483 36.83 10.48 4.87
CA SER A 483 36.77 11.94 4.66
C SER A 483 35.38 12.54 4.84
N ALA A 484 34.33 11.72 4.95
CA ALA A 484 32.95 12.18 5.05
C ALA A 484 32.66 12.87 6.39
N GLN A 485 31.73 13.81 6.36
CA GLN A 485 31.21 14.46 7.55
C GLN A 485 30.40 13.47 8.38
N GLN A 486 30.36 13.69 9.70
CA GLN A 486 29.64 12.78 10.61
C GLN A 486 28.15 12.67 10.30
N HIS A 487 27.51 13.74 9.82
CA HIS A 487 26.08 13.70 9.47
C HIS A 487 25.83 12.81 8.24
N GLU A 488 26.71 12.83 7.24
CA GLU A 488 26.66 11.96 6.04
C GLU A 488 26.85 10.49 6.43
N LEU A 489 27.83 10.19 7.30
CA LEU A 489 28.07 8.84 7.82
C LEU A 489 26.87 8.29 8.59
N LYS A 490 26.30 9.11 9.50
CA LYS A 490 25.11 8.75 10.27
C LYS A 490 23.91 8.50 9.37
N GLN A 491 23.70 9.37 8.37
CA GLN A 491 22.62 9.21 7.40
C GLN A 491 22.79 7.94 6.56
N GLY A 492 24.00 7.68 6.06
CA GLY A 492 24.30 6.49 5.28
C GLY A 492 24.10 5.18 6.06
N ILE A 493 24.52 5.14 7.32
CA ILE A 493 24.24 3.98 8.20
C ILE A 493 22.73 3.79 8.37
N ARG A 494 21.97 4.84 8.70
CA ARG A 494 20.51 4.76 8.84
C ARG A 494 19.84 4.25 7.55
N ASN A 495 20.24 4.79 6.40
CA ASN A 495 19.73 4.38 5.09
C ASN A 495 20.05 2.90 4.78
N LEU A 496 21.19 2.38 5.25
CA LEU A 496 21.60 0.98 5.05
C LEU A 496 20.91 0.00 6.00
N LEU A 497 20.73 0.38 7.26
CA LEU A 497 20.00 -0.41 8.25
C LEU A 497 18.50 -0.45 7.92
N GLY A 498 17.96 0.66 7.41
CA GLY A 498 16.52 0.85 7.24
C GLY A 498 15.84 1.21 8.55
N GLU A 499 14.53 1.47 8.47
CA GLU A 499 13.70 1.87 9.62
C GLU A 499 12.94 0.69 10.23
N SER A 500 12.87 -0.44 9.54
CA SER A 500 12.12 -1.63 9.98
C SER A 500 12.89 -2.38 11.06
N ALA A 501 12.20 -2.80 12.12
CA ALA A 501 12.75 -3.77 13.06
C ALA A 501 13.02 -5.11 12.34
N LEU A 502 14.07 -5.83 12.72
CA LEU A 502 14.43 -7.11 12.14
C LEU A 502 13.91 -8.25 13.00
N ILE A 503 13.13 -9.15 12.41
CA ILE A 503 12.78 -10.43 13.00
C ILE A 503 13.63 -11.50 12.33
N ILE A 504 14.49 -12.15 13.12
CA ILE A 504 15.44 -13.15 12.64
C ILE A 504 15.06 -14.51 13.20
N SER A 505 14.76 -15.47 12.33
CA SER A 505 14.47 -16.87 12.68
C SER A 505 15.68 -17.75 12.39
N PHE A 506 16.21 -18.42 13.43
CA PHE A 506 17.25 -19.45 13.35
C PHE A 506 16.61 -20.84 13.34
N TYR A 507 16.06 -21.24 12.19
CA TYR A 507 15.01 -22.25 12.13
C TYR A 507 15.45 -23.66 12.56
N SER A 508 16.70 -24.06 12.34
CA SER A 508 17.17 -25.39 12.79
C SER A 508 17.49 -25.46 14.30
N GLN A 509 17.49 -24.31 14.98
CA GLN A 509 17.78 -24.20 16.41
C GLN A 509 16.54 -23.82 17.23
N ASN A 510 15.39 -23.61 16.59
CA ASN A 510 14.16 -23.16 17.25
C ASN A 510 14.33 -21.84 18.03
N GLU A 511 15.16 -20.95 17.51
CA GLU A 511 15.46 -19.67 18.13
C GLU A 511 15.07 -18.51 17.21
N SER A 512 14.61 -17.42 17.78
CA SER A 512 14.33 -16.17 17.06
C SER A 512 14.85 -14.97 17.81
N VAL A 513 15.06 -13.84 17.15
CA VAL A 513 15.52 -12.59 17.77
C VAL A 513 14.81 -11.43 17.08
N ILE A 514 14.40 -10.42 17.85
CA ILE A 514 13.91 -9.16 17.31
C ILE A 514 14.92 -8.08 17.63
N LEU A 515 15.37 -7.36 16.61
CA LEU A 515 16.34 -6.28 16.73
C LEU A 515 15.76 -5.00 16.16
N GLU A 516 15.66 -3.99 17.00
CA GLU A 516 15.46 -2.62 16.55
C GLU A 516 16.84 -1.97 16.42
N HIS A 517 17.13 -1.40 15.26
CA HIS A 517 18.42 -0.74 15.06
C HIS A 517 18.53 0.48 15.96
N GLY A 518 19.61 0.54 16.74
CA GLY A 518 19.86 1.66 17.64
C GLY A 518 20.02 2.98 16.89
N ASN A 519 19.71 4.09 17.57
CA ASN A 519 19.97 5.42 17.02
C ASN A 519 21.49 5.63 16.84
N VAL A 520 21.92 6.03 15.64
CA VAL A 520 23.32 6.40 15.35
C VAL A 520 23.65 7.77 15.94
N ASN A 521 23.77 7.85 17.26
CA ASN A 521 23.87 9.12 18.00
C ASN A 521 25.31 9.52 18.31
N THR A 522 26.20 8.55 18.48
CA THR A 522 27.63 8.78 18.77
C THR A 522 28.46 9.03 17.53
N LYS A 523 29.76 9.31 17.70
CA LYS A 523 30.70 9.47 16.59
C LYS A 523 30.88 8.15 15.85
N VAL A 524 30.80 8.20 14.52
CA VAL A 524 31.06 7.06 13.63
C VAL A 524 32.54 7.03 13.28
N ASN A 525 33.19 5.88 13.51
CA ASN A 525 34.57 5.62 13.12
C ASN A 525 34.58 4.76 11.86
N VAL A 526 35.48 5.09 10.91
CA VAL A 526 35.65 4.32 9.67
C VAL A 526 36.96 3.55 9.74
N LEU A 527 36.86 2.22 9.68
CA LEU A 527 37.95 1.27 9.66
C LEU A 527 38.14 0.76 8.24
N GLU A 528 39.09 1.36 7.53
CA GLU A 528 39.45 0.96 6.16
C GLU A 528 40.10 -0.43 6.17
N LYS A 529 39.81 -1.27 5.16
CA LYS A 529 40.42 -2.59 4.98
C LYS A 529 40.26 -3.53 6.20
N PHE A 530 39.16 -3.41 6.93
CA PHE A 530 38.89 -4.18 8.13
C PHE A 530 37.54 -4.90 8.06
N PRO A 531 37.47 -6.19 8.49
CA PRO A 531 38.57 -7.08 8.89
C PRO A 531 39.42 -7.63 7.74
N SER A 532 39.12 -7.30 6.48
CA SER A 532 39.92 -7.76 5.33
C SER A 532 40.06 -6.66 4.28
N LEU A 533 40.99 -6.84 3.34
CA LEU A 533 41.32 -5.88 2.29
C LEU A 533 40.14 -5.49 1.37
N ILE A 534 39.07 -6.30 1.35
CA ILE A 534 37.87 -6.07 0.54
C ILE A 534 36.67 -5.56 1.36
N GLN A 535 36.93 -5.11 2.59
CA GLN A 535 35.92 -4.62 3.52
C GLN A 535 36.29 -3.26 4.11
N THR A 536 35.30 -2.39 4.22
CA THR A 536 35.37 -1.16 5.03
C THR A 536 34.31 -1.25 6.11
N THR A 537 34.69 -1.09 7.38
CA THR A 537 33.77 -1.22 8.52
C THR A 537 33.51 0.13 9.17
N LEU A 538 32.25 0.45 9.40
CA LEU A 538 31.84 1.60 10.21
C LEU A 538 31.48 1.10 11.62
N THR A 539 32.02 1.74 12.65
CA THR A 539 31.68 1.43 14.05
C THR A 539 31.12 2.66 14.77
N TRP A 540 30.16 2.43 15.67
CA TRP A 540 29.57 3.48 16.50
C TRP A 540 29.18 2.90 17.87
N ASN A 541 28.66 3.77 18.75
CA ASN A 541 28.27 3.46 20.12
C ASN A 541 29.39 2.75 20.89
N GLU A 542 30.55 3.41 20.94
CA GLU A 542 31.76 2.91 21.61
C GLU A 542 32.29 1.59 21.01
N ASN A 543 32.09 1.41 19.70
CA ASN A 543 32.44 0.19 18.93
C ASN A 543 31.59 -1.04 19.27
N ASN A 544 30.46 -0.87 19.95
CA ASN A 544 29.54 -1.97 20.20
C ASN A 544 28.72 -2.36 18.97
N GLU A 545 28.48 -1.41 18.06
CA GLU A 545 27.78 -1.67 16.80
C GLU A 545 28.72 -1.48 15.61
N GLU A 546 28.62 -2.39 14.64
CA GLU A 546 29.41 -2.36 13.40
C GLU A 546 28.56 -2.65 12.16
N LEU A 547 28.93 -1.98 11.08
CA LEU A 547 28.42 -2.20 9.72
C LEU A 547 29.61 -2.38 8.79
N SER A 548 29.84 -3.60 8.32
CA SER A 548 30.87 -3.93 7.34
C SER A 548 30.32 -3.82 5.92
N LEU A 549 31.00 -3.08 5.06
CA LEU A 549 30.73 -2.97 3.62
C LEU A 549 31.73 -3.84 2.86
N ARG A 550 31.31 -5.03 2.43
CA ARG A 550 32.15 -5.97 1.68
C ARG A 550 31.90 -5.85 0.19
N VAL A 551 32.93 -5.55 -0.60
CA VAL A 551 32.82 -5.54 -2.07
C VAL A 551 32.84 -6.97 -2.60
N LYS A 552 31.92 -7.30 -3.51
CA LYS A 552 31.84 -8.60 -4.20
C LYS A 552 31.38 -8.43 -5.65
N PHE A 553 31.80 -9.35 -6.51
CA PHE A 553 31.22 -9.50 -7.84
C PHE A 553 29.82 -10.13 -7.73
N SER A 554 28.93 -9.73 -8.63
CA SER A 554 27.55 -10.21 -8.70
C SER A 554 27.41 -11.64 -9.23
N SER A 555 28.44 -12.15 -9.89
CA SER A 555 28.51 -13.50 -10.45
C SER A 555 29.86 -14.15 -10.11
N GLY A 556 29.93 -15.46 -10.30
CA GLY A 556 31.16 -16.23 -10.09
C GLY A 556 32.30 -15.78 -11.00
N HIS A 557 33.50 -16.15 -10.60
CA HIS A 557 34.76 -15.84 -11.29
C HIS A 557 34.79 -16.37 -12.74
N ASP A 558 34.07 -17.46 -12.99
CA ASP A 558 33.91 -18.12 -14.30
C ASP A 558 33.26 -17.22 -15.36
N LYS A 559 32.53 -16.17 -14.95
CA LYS A 559 31.85 -15.24 -15.86
C LYS A 559 32.70 -14.01 -16.22
N GLY A 560 33.97 -13.95 -15.79
CA GLY A 560 34.82 -12.77 -16.00
C GLY A 560 34.28 -11.54 -15.27
N TRP A 561 34.28 -10.38 -15.92
CA TRP A 561 33.77 -9.15 -15.31
C TRP A 561 32.25 -9.22 -15.15
N SER A 562 31.78 -9.09 -13.91
CA SER A 562 30.37 -8.85 -13.59
C SER A 562 30.19 -7.59 -12.76
N SER A 563 28.95 -7.12 -12.61
CA SER A 563 28.67 -5.92 -11.80
C SER A 563 29.16 -6.09 -10.35
N LEU A 564 29.65 -5.00 -9.75
CA LEU A 564 30.08 -5.00 -8.36
C LEU A 564 28.93 -4.61 -7.43
N LYS A 565 28.76 -5.38 -6.36
CA LYS A 565 27.78 -5.15 -5.28
C LYS A 565 28.49 -5.08 -3.94
N LEU A 566 27.84 -4.44 -2.97
CA LEU A 566 28.23 -4.52 -1.58
C LEU A 566 27.41 -5.61 -0.87
N SER A 567 28.03 -6.29 0.08
CA SER A 567 27.36 -7.01 1.15
C SER A 567 27.45 -6.10 2.38
N CYS A 568 26.32 -5.51 2.80
CA CYS A 568 26.26 -4.71 4.01
C CYS A 568 25.94 -5.64 5.19
N GLU A 569 26.90 -5.85 6.08
CA GLU A 569 26.84 -6.83 7.15
C GLU A 569 26.85 -6.16 8.52
N VAL A 570 25.80 -6.37 9.30
CA VAL A 570 25.69 -5.88 10.69
C VAL A 570 26.07 -6.99 11.64
N LYS A 571 26.88 -6.69 12.65
CA LYS A 571 27.17 -7.65 13.73
C LYS A 571 25.99 -7.75 14.68
N LEU A 572 25.64 -8.98 15.01
CA LEU A 572 24.61 -9.27 15.99
C LEU A 572 25.28 -9.46 17.35
N ASN A 573 24.89 -8.65 18.34
CA ASN A 573 25.31 -8.82 19.74
C ASN A 573 24.24 -9.67 20.46
N ILE A 574 24.24 -10.98 20.20
CA ILE A 574 23.29 -11.97 20.74
C ILE A 574 24.00 -13.19 21.30
#